data_AF-A0A2W2B3F0-F1
#
_entry.id   AF-A0A2W2B3F0-F1
#
_cell.length_a   1.000
_cell.length_b   1.000
_cell.length_c   1.000
_cell.angle_alpha   90.00
_cell.angle_beta   90.00
_cell.angle_gamma   90.00
#
_symmetry.space_group_name_H-M   'P 1'
#
loop_
_entity.id
_entity.type
_entity.pdbx_description
1 polymer ?
#
loop_
_entity_poly.entity_id
_entity_poly.type
_entity_poly.pdbx_seq_one_letter_code
_entity_poly.pdbx_strand_id
1 'polypeptide(L)'
;MCGTPAPNLTPEGAGRSGAFNQAKRDSGVPTSMSPSRVLPNVNKRDKVQPGRRYEWDLPSAGGGTRTVVIRDDSKGHFWGPGNSQNRGPHFNTQDGGHYDY
;
A
#
# COMPACT_ATOMS: atom_id res chain seq x y z
N MET A 1 15.86 13.52 -16.32
CA MET A 1 16.30 12.97 -15.02
C MET A 1 15.20 12.06 -14.50
N CYS A 2 15.48 10.79 -14.25
CA CYS A 2 14.50 9.90 -13.61
C CYS A 2 14.42 10.29 -12.12
N GLY A 3 13.22 10.50 -11.58
CA GLY A 3 13.05 10.88 -10.17
C GLY A 3 13.62 9.80 -9.24
N THR A 4 14.01 10.18 -8.02
CA THR A 4 14.43 9.24 -6.98
C THR A 4 13.26 8.30 -6.65
N PRO A 5 13.48 6.98 -6.53
CA PRO A 5 12.43 6.07 -6.10
C PRO A 5 11.91 6.47 -4.71
N ALA A 6 10.61 6.26 -4.47
CA ALA A 6 10.02 6.52 -3.18
C ALA A 6 10.67 5.64 -2.10
N PRO A 7 10.92 6.16 -0.89
CA PRO A 7 11.56 5.41 0.18
C PRO A 7 10.74 4.16 0.54
N ASN A 8 11.44 3.14 1.05
CA ASN A 8 10.81 1.99 1.68
C ASN A 8 10.54 2.29 3.15
N LEU A 9 9.28 2.23 3.57
CA LEU A 9 8.83 2.46 4.94
C LEU A 9 8.63 1.15 5.73
N THR A 10 8.92 -0.01 5.13
CA THR A 10 8.90 -1.29 5.84
C THR A 10 9.96 -1.32 6.95
N PRO A 11 9.61 -1.76 8.17
CA PRO A 11 10.60 -1.93 9.24
C PRO A 11 11.73 -2.88 8.83
N GLU A 12 12.95 -2.61 9.29
CA GLU A 12 14.10 -3.45 8.97
C GLU A 12 13.85 -4.92 9.38
N GLY A 13 14.15 -5.86 8.48
CA GLY A 13 13.94 -7.29 8.70
C GLY A 13 12.49 -7.78 8.62
N ALA A 14 11.52 -6.89 8.38
CA ALA A 14 10.13 -7.30 8.23
C ALA A 14 9.83 -7.90 6.85
N GLY A 15 9.11 -9.02 6.83
CA GLY A 15 8.44 -9.50 5.62
C GLY A 15 7.05 -8.87 5.43
N ARG A 16 6.25 -9.46 4.55
CA ARG A 16 4.93 -8.96 4.14
C ARG A 16 4.01 -8.52 5.29
N SER A 17 3.94 -9.32 6.35
CA SER A 17 3.08 -9.01 7.50
C SER A 17 3.54 -7.75 8.24
N GLY A 18 4.85 -7.53 8.37
CA GLY A 18 5.38 -6.33 9.02
C GLY A 18 5.21 -5.09 8.15
N ALA A 19 5.44 -5.20 6.84
CA ALA A 19 5.15 -4.14 5.86
C ALA A 19 3.67 -3.71 5.91
N PHE A 20 2.75 -4.69 5.88
CA PHE A 20 1.31 -4.42 5.95
C PHE A 20 0.90 -3.79 7.29
N ASN A 21 1.43 -4.28 8.40
CA ASN A 21 1.15 -3.72 9.71
C ASN A 21 1.69 -2.29 9.86
N GLN A 22 2.85 -1.99 9.29
CA GLN A 22 3.39 -0.64 9.30
C GLN A 22 2.51 0.31 8.46
N ALA A 23 2.14 -0.10 7.25
CA ALA A 23 1.20 0.65 6.41
C ALA A 23 -0.13 0.96 7.13
N LYS A 24 -0.65 0.00 7.90
CA LYS A 24 -1.83 0.20 8.74
C LYS A 24 -1.61 1.25 9.84
N ARG A 25 -0.52 1.15 10.61
CA ARG A 25 -0.20 2.12 11.67
C ARG A 25 -0.10 3.53 11.13
N ASP A 26 0.64 3.70 10.03
CA ASP A 26 0.88 5.01 9.43
C ASP A 26 -0.40 5.61 8.84
N SER A 27 -1.35 4.77 8.41
CA SER A 27 -2.68 5.21 7.95
C SER A 27 -3.70 5.41 9.09
N GLY A 28 -3.33 5.15 10.34
CA GLY A 28 -4.22 5.22 11.51
C GLY A 28 -5.23 4.07 11.61
N VAL A 29 -4.91 2.90 11.03
CA VAL A 29 -5.70 1.67 11.14
C VAL A 29 -5.07 0.77 12.21
N PRO A 30 -5.82 0.31 13.23
CA PRO A 30 -5.30 -0.65 14.20
C PRO A 30 -4.84 -1.95 13.51
N THR A 31 -3.66 -2.46 13.84
CA THR A 31 -3.08 -3.65 13.19
C THR A 31 -3.94 -4.90 13.36
N SER A 32 -4.73 -4.99 14.42
CA SER A 32 -5.70 -6.07 14.68
C SER A 32 -7.03 -5.92 13.93
N MET A 33 -7.32 -4.76 13.34
CA MET A 33 -8.61 -4.51 12.67
C MET A 33 -8.68 -5.16 11.28
N SER A 34 -9.69 -5.99 11.05
CA SER A 34 -10.00 -6.53 9.72
C SER A 34 -10.47 -5.44 8.76
N PRO A 35 -10.16 -5.53 7.46
CA PRO A 35 -10.68 -4.60 6.47
C PRO A 35 -12.21 -4.70 6.38
N SER A 36 -12.86 -3.56 6.20
CA SER A 36 -14.29 -3.48 5.88
C SER A 36 -14.56 -4.10 4.51
N ARG A 37 -13.62 -3.95 3.56
CA ARG A 37 -13.71 -4.54 2.22
C ARG A 37 -12.34 -4.99 1.71
N VAL A 38 -12.32 -6.09 0.96
CA VAL A 38 -11.15 -6.55 0.20
C VAL A 38 -11.55 -6.67 -1.25
N LEU A 39 -10.97 -5.85 -2.11
CA LEU A 39 -11.35 -5.73 -3.51
C LEU A 39 -10.14 -6.00 -4.41
N PRO A 40 -10.34 -6.24 -5.72
CA PRO A 40 -9.23 -6.34 -6.66
C PRO A 40 -8.38 -5.06 -6.64
N ASN A 41 -7.06 -5.20 -6.76
CA ASN A 41 -6.20 -4.06 -6.97
C ASN A 41 -6.43 -3.51 -8.39
N VAL A 42 -6.53 -2.20 -8.53
CA VAL A 42 -6.73 -1.53 -9.82
C VAL A 42 -5.75 -0.38 -9.97
N ASN A 43 -5.35 -0.10 -11.21
CA ASN A 43 -4.58 1.10 -11.52
C ASN A 43 -5.52 2.32 -11.71
N LYS A 44 -4.94 3.49 -12.03
CA LYS A 44 -5.69 4.74 -12.26
C LYS A 44 -6.67 4.72 -13.44
N ARG A 45 -6.70 3.63 -14.23
CA ARG A 45 -7.57 3.43 -15.40
C ARG A 45 -8.51 2.22 -15.18
N ASP A 46 -8.75 1.87 -13.91
CA ASP A 46 -9.60 0.77 -13.46
C ASP A 46 -9.24 -0.63 -14.01
N LYS A 47 -8.01 -0.80 -14.51
CA LYS A 47 -7.54 -2.12 -14.93
C LYS A 47 -7.05 -2.89 -13.70
N VAL A 48 -7.56 -4.12 -13.56
CA VAL A 48 -7.14 -5.04 -12.51
C VAL A 48 -5.66 -5.34 -12.62
N GLN A 49 -4.97 -5.27 -11.49
CA GLN A 49 -3.57 -5.64 -11.33
C GLN A 49 -3.47 -6.80 -10.32
N PRO A 50 -2.37 -7.57 -10.35
CA PRO A 50 -2.08 -8.53 -9.31
C PRO A 50 -2.09 -7.90 -7.91
N GLY A 51 -2.64 -8.64 -6.95
CA GLY A 51 -2.78 -8.21 -5.56
C GLY A 51 -4.20 -7.78 -5.22
N ARG A 52 -4.34 -6.94 -4.18
CA ARG A 52 -5.63 -6.55 -3.58
C ARG A 52 -5.62 -5.08 -3.18
N ARG A 53 -6.80 -4.50 -2.99
CA ARG A 53 -6.97 -3.27 -2.21
C ARG A 53 -7.76 -3.59 -0.95
N TYR A 54 -7.24 -3.16 0.18
CA TYR A 54 -7.85 -3.31 1.49
C TYR A 54 -8.43 -1.97 1.89
N GLU A 55 -9.71 -1.95 2.28
CA GLU A 55 -10.38 -0.73 2.69
C GLU A 55 -10.90 -0.85 4.12
N TRP A 56 -10.74 0.22 4.90
CA TRP A 56 -11.30 0.36 6.23
C TRP A 56 -12.13 1.63 6.30
N ASP A 57 -13.36 1.49 6.75
CA ASP A 57 -14.23 2.61 7.09
C ASP A 57 -14.02 2.96 8.56
N LEU A 58 -13.34 4.07 8.82
CA LEU A 58 -13.01 4.56 10.16
C LEU A 58 -13.84 5.81 10.49
N PRO A 59 -14.15 6.06 11.78
CA PRO A 59 -14.77 7.32 12.18
C PRO A 59 -13.85 8.51 11.88
N SER A 60 -14.45 9.62 11.47
CA SER A 60 -13.78 10.91 11.26
C SER A 60 -13.90 11.82 12.48
N ALA A 61 -12.90 12.65 12.75
CA ALA A 61 -12.84 13.52 13.94
C ALA A 61 -13.98 14.56 14.06
N GLY A 62 -14.71 14.83 12.96
CA GLY A 62 -15.88 15.73 12.93
C GLY A 62 -17.23 15.02 12.79
N GLY A 63 -17.27 13.71 13.05
CA GLY A 63 -18.42 12.87 12.71
C GLY A 63 -18.36 12.34 11.27
N GLY A 64 -19.11 11.27 11.02
CA GLY A 64 -19.07 10.54 9.74
C GLY A 64 -17.90 9.57 9.62
N THR A 65 -17.66 9.11 8.39
CA THR A 65 -16.73 8.03 8.08
C THR A 65 -15.68 8.50 7.07
N ARG A 66 -14.42 8.12 7.29
CA ARG A 66 -13.34 8.19 6.29
C ARG A 66 -12.98 6.78 5.85
N THR A 67 -12.74 6.60 4.55
CA THR A 67 -12.23 5.33 4.02
C THR A 67 -10.72 5.40 3.85
N VAL A 68 -10.00 4.55 4.58
CA VAL A 68 -8.57 4.32 4.40
C VAL A 68 -8.36 3.18 3.41
N VAL A 69 -7.44 3.35 2.47
CA VAL A 69 -7.12 2.32 1.47
C VAL A 69 -5.62 1.99 1.49
N ILE A 70 -5.32 0.69 1.55
CA ILE A 70 -3.98 0.15 1.35
C ILE A 70 -4.03 -0.77 0.13
N ARG A 71 -3.23 -0.48 -0.89
CA ARG A 71 -3.10 -1.31 -2.10
C ARG A 71 -1.92 -2.25 -1.96
N ASP A 72 -2.09 -3.48 -2.38
CA ASP A 72 -1.05 -4.50 -2.51
C ASP A 72 -0.70 -4.63 -3.99
N ASP A 73 0.42 -4.04 -4.38
CA ASP A 73 0.98 -4.16 -5.73
C ASP A 73 1.89 -5.41 -5.78
N SER A 74 1.28 -6.59 -5.68
CA SER A 74 1.99 -7.85 -5.41
C SER A 74 2.93 -8.31 -6.53
N LYS A 75 2.75 -7.81 -7.75
CA LYS A 75 3.68 -8.04 -8.88
C LYS A 75 4.85 -7.04 -8.91
N GLY A 76 4.75 -5.95 -8.15
CA GLY A 76 5.70 -4.84 -8.23
C GLY A 76 5.70 -4.14 -9.59
N HIS A 77 6.82 -3.50 -9.91
CA HIS A 77 7.03 -2.71 -11.11
C HIS A 77 8.36 -3.07 -11.78
N PHE A 78 8.32 -3.32 -13.09
CA PHE A 78 9.51 -3.55 -13.91
C PHE A 78 9.43 -2.73 -15.20
N TRP A 79 10.37 -1.80 -15.35
CA TRP A 79 10.47 -0.83 -16.45
C TRP A 79 11.70 -1.05 -17.33
N GLY A 80 12.36 -2.20 -17.20
CA GLY A 80 13.55 -2.59 -17.94
C GLY A 80 14.81 -2.71 -17.07
N PRO A 81 15.87 -3.37 -17.56
CA PRO A 81 17.12 -3.56 -16.82
C PRO A 81 17.74 -2.22 -16.36
N GLY A 82 18.21 -2.17 -15.11
CA GLY A 82 18.89 -0.99 -14.56
C GLY A 82 17.98 0.21 -14.24
N ASN A 83 16.66 0.09 -14.42
CA ASN A 83 15.76 1.19 -14.09
C ASN A 83 15.61 1.33 -12.57
N SER A 84 15.93 2.51 -12.04
CA SER A 84 15.86 2.81 -10.59
C SER A 84 14.44 2.80 -10.02
N GLN A 85 13.42 2.82 -10.87
CA GLN A 85 12.01 2.72 -10.49
C GLN A 85 11.52 1.27 -10.43
N ASN A 86 12.37 0.28 -10.75
CA ASN A 86 12.03 -1.11 -10.55
C ASN A 86 11.83 -1.38 -9.05
N ARG A 87 10.73 -2.04 -8.71
CA ARG A 87 10.36 -2.31 -7.31
C ARG A 87 9.68 -3.66 -7.21
N GLY A 88 10.01 -4.42 -6.17
CA GLY A 88 9.37 -5.70 -5.88
C GLY A 88 7.93 -5.55 -5.40
N PRO A 89 7.33 -6.63 -4.88
CA PRO A 89 6.06 -6.59 -4.18
C PRO A 89 6.09 -5.54 -3.05
N HIS A 90 5.04 -4.74 -2.95
CA HIS A 90 4.95 -3.70 -1.93
C HIS A 90 3.50 -3.28 -1.67
N PHE A 91 3.27 -2.63 -0.54
CA PHE A 91 2.02 -1.94 -0.24
C PHE A 91 2.12 -0.45 -0.49
N ASN A 92 1.03 0.15 -0.93
CA ASN A 92 0.88 1.58 -1.18
C ASN A 92 -0.29 2.15 -0.37
N THR A 93 -0.05 3.23 0.37
CA THR A 93 -1.07 3.98 1.11
C THR A 93 -1.53 5.23 0.33
N GLN A 94 -2.69 5.80 0.69
CA GLN A 94 -3.28 6.95 -0.02
C GLN A 94 -2.43 8.23 0.08
N ASP A 95 -1.66 8.38 1.15
CA ASP A 95 -0.71 9.47 1.40
C ASP A 95 0.64 9.28 0.68
N GLY A 96 0.80 8.20 -0.09
CA GLY A 96 2.01 7.94 -0.86
C GLY A 96 3.11 7.18 -0.10
N GLY A 97 2.80 6.58 1.04
CA GLY A 97 3.69 5.62 1.70
C GLY A 97 3.86 4.35 0.88
N HIS A 98 5.09 3.81 0.86
CA HIS A 98 5.43 2.58 0.15
C HIS A 98 6.17 1.60 1.06
N TYR A 99 5.73 0.34 1.12
CA TYR A 99 6.19 -0.66 2.08
C TYR A 99 6.54 -1.98 1.37
N ASP A 100 7.83 -2.24 1.17
CA ASP A 100 8.34 -3.42 0.45
C ASP A 100 8.24 -4.71 1.26
N TYR A 101 8.13 -5.85 0.57
CA TYR A 101 8.13 -7.16 1.22
C TYR A 101 8.57 -8.33 0.34
#